data_AF-Z9JFC0-F1
#
_entry.id   AF-Z9JFC0-F1
#
_cell.length_a   1.000
_cell.length_b   1.000
_cell.length_c   1.000
_cell.angle_alpha   90.00
_cell.angle_beta   90.00
_cell.angle_gamma   90.00
#
_symmetry.space_group_name_H-M   'P 1'
#
loop_
_entity.id
_entity.type
_entity.pdbx_description
1 polymer ?
#
loop_
_entity_poly.entity_id
_entity_poly.type
_entity_poly.pdbx_seq_one_letter_code
_entity_poly.pdbx_strand_id
1 'polypeptide(L)'
;MLPNVTIYSGNLKPDVRCAPAPVLAQRQQFFASDASKQTGSGTYSIESKVRLVQGREAMLSAVFRMGSVRIPVMTYTILRWKERVVWQ
;
A
#
# COMPACT_ATOMS: atom_id res chain seq x y z
N MET A 1 2.24 -9.32 -1.77
CA MET A 1 1.70 -8.64 -2.97
C MET A 1 2.63 -8.97 -4.14
N LEU A 2 2.16 -8.90 -5.38
CA LEU A 2 3.07 -9.01 -6.52
C LEU A 2 3.92 -7.72 -6.62
N PRO A 3 5.15 -7.80 -7.14
CA PRO A 3 5.95 -6.61 -7.40
C PRO A 3 5.19 -5.60 -8.25
N ASN A 4 5.29 -4.32 -7.92
CA ASN A 4 4.67 -3.20 -8.65
C ASN A 4 3.13 -3.19 -8.71
N VAL A 5 2.45 -4.07 -7.97
CA VAL A 5 0.98 -4.17 -7.97
C VAL A 5 0.42 -3.87 -6.58
N THR A 6 -0.59 -3.01 -6.53
CA THR A 6 -1.37 -2.72 -5.32
C THR A 6 -2.87 -2.89 -5.53
N ILE A 7 -3.63 -2.92 -4.44
CA ILE A 7 -5.10 -2.91 -4.50
C ILE A 7 -5.54 -1.53 -4.96
N TYR A 8 -6.41 -1.49 -5.99
CA TYR A 8 -6.98 -0.23 -6.45
C TYR A 8 -7.89 0.37 -5.38
N SER A 9 -7.62 1.62 -5.03
CA SER A 9 -8.21 2.28 -3.85
C SER A 9 -8.71 3.70 -4.13
N GLY A 10 -8.96 4.00 -5.40
CA GLY A 10 -9.54 5.26 -5.86
C GLY A 10 -8.54 6.30 -6.37
N ASN A 11 -7.24 6.03 -6.33
CA ASN A 11 -6.22 6.85 -6.97
C ASN A 11 -5.73 6.18 -8.26
N LEU A 12 -6.05 6.78 -9.41
CA LEU A 12 -5.68 6.24 -10.72
C LEU A 12 -4.18 6.37 -11.02
N LYS A 13 -3.56 7.43 -10.49
CA LYS A 13 -2.16 7.81 -10.78
C LYS A 13 -1.27 7.37 -9.61
N PRO A 14 -0.21 6.58 -9.85
CA PRO A 14 0.76 6.23 -8.81
C PRO A 14 1.40 7.48 -8.17
N ASP A 15 1.65 7.45 -6.86
CA ASP A 15 2.32 8.52 -6.13
C ASP A 15 3.83 8.52 -6.44
N VAL A 16 4.35 9.63 -6.92
CA VAL A 16 5.77 9.74 -7.33
C VAL A 16 6.76 9.53 -6.21
N ARG A 17 6.34 9.74 -4.95
CA ARG A 17 7.23 9.60 -3.79
C ARG A 17 7.47 8.15 -3.40
N CYS A 18 6.61 7.23 -3.85
CA CYS A 18 6.64 5.82 -3.44
C CYS A 18 6.69 4.85 -4.63
N ALA A 19 6.35 5.29 -5.84
CA ALA A 19 6.34 4.43 -7.01
C ALA A 19 7.78 4.10 -7.47
N PRO A 20 8.10 2.82 -7.74
CA PRO A 20 9.41 2.43 -8.22
C PRO A 20 9.62 2.86 -9.68
N ALA A 21 10.88 2.93 -10.11
CA ALA A 21 11.29 3.39 -11.45
C ALA A 21 10.48 2.80 -12.62
N PRO A 22 10.24 1.47 -12.73
CA PRO A 22 9.43 0.92 -13.83
C PRO A 22 7.99 1.46 -13.84
N VAL A 23 7.38 1.66 -12.66
CA VAL A 23 6.02 2.22 -12.56
C VAL A 23 6.01 3.71 -12.93
N LEU A 24 7.07 4.45 -12.61
CA LEU A 24 7.20 5.87 -12.98
C LEU A 24 7.39 6.06 -14.49
N ALA A 25 8.22 5.23 -15.13
CA ALA A 25 8.42 5.26 -16.57
C ALA A 25 7.09 5.00 -17.30
N GLN A 26 6.34 4.00 -16.86
CA GLN A 26 5.03 3.71 -17.42
C GLN A 26 4.02 4.83 -17.14
N ARG A 27 3.99 5.37 -15.92
CA ARG A 27 3.13 6.52 -15.56
C ARG A 27 3.33 7.72 -16.48
N GLN A 28 4.57 8.03 -16.88
CA GLN A 28 4.86 9.13 -17.80
C GLN A 28 4.26 8.93 -19.20
N GLN A 29 4.10 7.67 -19.63
CA GLN A 29 3.49 7.34 -20.92
C GLN A 29 1.96 7.50 -20.89
N PHE A 30 1.32 7.20 -19.75
CA PHE A 30 -0.14 7.18 -19.62
C PHE A 30 -0.76 8.47 -19.04
N PHE A 31 0.01 9.24 -18.28
CA PHE A 31 -0.48 10.48 -17.65
C PHE A 31 0.35 11.67 -18.13
N ALA A 32 -0.29 12.60 -18.83
CA ALA A 32 0.28 13.92 -19.05
C ALA A 32 0.62 14.61 -17.71
N SER A 33 1.51 15.58 -17.76
CA SER A 33 1.97 16.36 -16.60
C SER A 33 0.84 17.23 -16.03
N ASP A 34 -0.11 16.62 -15.32
CA ASP A 34 -1.08 17.37 -14.53
C ASP A 34 -0.50 17.69 -13.16
N ALA A 35 -0.44 19.00 -12.87
CA ALA A 35 -0.07 19.60 -11.59
C ALA A 35 -1.09 19.36 -10.47
N SER A 36 -1.89 18.29 -10.56
CA SER A 36 -2.79 17.87 -9.50
C SER A 36 -1.94 17.43 -8.31
N LYS A 37 -2.00 18.23 -7.23
CA LYS A 37 -1.38 17.91 -5.95
C LYS A 37 -1.97 16.59 -5.45
N GLN A 38 -1.22 15.50 -5.61
CA GLN A 38 -1.56 14.23 -5.00
C GLN A 38 -1.41 14.37 -3.48
N THR A 39 -2.52 14.39 -2.74
CA THR A 39 -2.55 14.50 -1.27
C THR A 39 -2.11 13.20 -0.56
N GLY A 40 -1.21 12.41 -1.16
CA GLY A 40 -0.88 11.06 -0.69
C GLY A 40 -1.50 9.95 -1.54
N SER A 41 -0.79 8.82 -1.58
CA SER A 41 -1.30 7.53 -2.07
C SER A 41 -2.67 7.19 -1.44
N GLY A 42 -2.89 7.58 -0.18
CA GLY A 42 -4.10 7.28 0.60
C GLY A 42 -4.31 5.80 0.88
N THR A 43 -3.46 4.93 0.31
CA THR A 43 -3.39 3.50 0.59
C THR A 43 -1.99 3.13 1.01
N TYR A 44 -1.94 2.34 2.07
CA TYR A 44 -0.73 1.99 2.80
C TYR A 44 -0.72 0.49 3.04
N SER A 45 0.47 -0.08 3.08
CA SER A 45 0.69 -1.46 3.50
C SER A 45 1.59 -1.48 4.72
N ILE A 46 1.30 -2.38 5.67
CA ILE A 46 2.14 -2.65 6.84
C ILE A 46 2.45 -4.14 6.83
N GLU A 47 3.71 -4.47 7.13
CA GLU A 47 4.15 -5.82 7.43
C GLU A 47 4.67 -5.84 8.87
N SER A 48 4.07 -6.65 9.72
CA SER A 48 4.50 -6.90 11.09
C SER A 48 5.08 -8.30 11.17
N LYS A 49 6.32 -8.40 11.64
CA LYS A 49 7.09 -9.63 11.73
C LYS A 49 7.41 -9.93 13.18
N VAL A 50 7.04 -11.12 13.63
CA VAL A 50 7.24 -11.59 15.00
C VAL A 50 8.06 -12.86 14.98
N ARG A 51 9.12 -12.91 15.79
CA ARG A 51 9.89 -14.13 16.05
C ARG A 51 9.23 -14.88 17.21
N LEU A 52 8.88 -16.13 16.96
CA LEU A 52 8.30 -17.04 17.93
C LEU A 52 9.38 -17.97 18.49
N VAL A 53 9.04 -18.72 19.54
CA VAL A 53 9.89 -19.77 20.09
C VAL A 53 10.31 -20.77 19.01
N GLN A 54 11.51 -21.34 19.15
CA GLN A 54 12.08 -22.36 18.26
C GLN A 54 12.31 -21.87 16.82
N GLY A 55 12.69 -20.61 16.63
CA GLY A 55 13.10 -20.07 15.32
C GLY A 55 11.94 -19.84 14.34
N ARG A 56 10.70 -20.05 14.77
CA ARG A 56 9.51 -19.74 13.96
C ARG A 56 9.36 -18.24 13.74
N GLU A 57 8.79 -17.90 12.60
CA GLU A 57 8.45 -16.52 12.28
C GLU A 57 6.97 -16.42 11.88
N ALA A 58 6.25 -15.51 12.51
CA ALA A 58 4.91 -15.11 12.09
C ALA A 58 4.98 -13.75 11.40
N MET A 59 4.22 -13.57 10.33
CA MET A 59 4.15 -12.32 9.60
C MET A 59 2.71 -11.97 9.27
N LEU A 60 2.29 -10.79 9.71
CA LEU A 60 1.00 -10.19 9.40
C LEU A 60 1.21 -9.07 8.39
N SER A 61 0.60 -9.21 7.21
CA SER A 61 0.58 -8.17 6.18
C SER A 61 -0.83 -7.59 6.06
N ALA A 62 -0.97 -6.28 6.13
CA ALA A 62 -2.25 -5.61 5.99
C ALA A 62 -2.16 -4.39 5.06
N VAL A 63 -3.22 -4.15 4.30
CA VAL A 63 -3.38 -3.00 3.40
C VAL A 63 -4.56 -2.17 3.91
N PHE A 64 -4.31 -0.88 4.13
CA PHE A 64 -5.27 0.07 4.66
C PHE A 64 -5.52 1.20 3.69
N ARG A 65 -6.73 1.74 3.71
CA ARG A 65 -7.10 3.02 3.10
C ARG A 65 -7.23 4.04 4.22
N MET A 66 -6.54 5.16 4.12
CA MET A 66 -6.83 6.31 4.97
C MET A 66 -8.15 6.93 4.53
N GLY A 67 -9.07 7.12 5.49
CA GLY A 67 -10.35 7.77 5.24
C GLY A 67 -10.13 9.19 4.71
N SER A 68 -11.04 9.67 3.86
CA SER A 68 -11.02 11.09 3.48
C SER A 68 -11.46 11.94 4.67
N VAL A 69 -10.90 13.15 4.80
CA VAL A 69 -11.13 14.14 5.89
C VAL A 69 -12.62 14.39 6.23
N ARG A 70 -13.56 13.98 5.38
CA ARG A 70 -15.01 14.21 5.51
C ARG A 70 -15.81 13.18 6.33
N ILE A 71 -15.21 12.09 6.86
CA ILE A 71 -15.95 11.10 7.66
C ILE A 71 -15.27 10.90 9.03
N PRO A 72 -15.88 11.38 10.14
CA PRO A 72 -15.25 11.40 11.48
C PRO A 72 -14.94 10.04 12.14
N VAL A 73 -15.45 8.92 11.61
CA VAL A 73 -15.52 7.65 12.37
C VAL A 73 -14.47 6.62 11.96
N MET A 74 -13.82 6.75 10.80
CA MET A 74 -12.83 5.77 10.31
C MET A 74 -11.61 6.47 9.72
N THR A 75 -10.59 6.71 10.56
CA THR A 75 -9.29 7.24 10.10
C THR A 75 -8.63 6.26 9.11
N TYR A 76 -8.86 4.96 9.29
CA TYR A 76 -8.34 3.90 8.42
C TYR A 76 -9.38 2.79 8.20
N THR A 77 -9.46 2.28 6.97
CA THR A 77 -10.25 1.10 6.59
C THR A 77 -9.31 -0.01 6.12
N ILE A 78 -9.44 -1.22 6.68
CA ILE A 78 -8.68 -2.39 6.23
C ILE A 78 -9.28 -2.88 4.91
N LEU A 79 -8.46 -2.91 3.85
CA LEU A 79 -8.87 -3.42 2.54
C LEU A 79 -8.58 -4.92 2.39
N ARG A 80 -7.46 -5.37 2.97
CA ARG A 80 -7.02 -6.77 2.93
C ARG A 80 -6.02 -7.01 4.04
N TRP A 81 -6.04 -8.22 4.60
CA TRP A 81 -4.97 -8.71 5.44
C TRP A 81 -4.64 -10.17 5.12
N LYS A 82 -3.45 -10.61 5.50
CA LYS A 82 -2.99 -11.99 5.42
C LYS A 82 -2.02 -12.26 6.55
N GLU A 83 -2.15 -13.41 7.17
CA GLU A 83 -1.16 -13.97 8.08
C GLU A 83 -0.39 -15.11 7.41
N ARG A 84 0.87 -15.27 7.77
CA ARG A 84 1.67 -16.45 7.45
C ARG A 84 2.57 -16.81 8.62
N VAL A 85 2.78 -18.10 8.82
CA VAL A 85 3.81 -18.63 9.71
C VAL A 85 4.78 -19.43 8.86
N VAL A 86 6.08 -19.19 9.05
CA VAL A 86 7.16 -19.86 8.33
C VAL A 86 8.13 -20.43 9.36
N TRP A 87 8.54 -21.69 9.14
CA TRP A 87 9.65 -22.30 9.84
C TRP A 87 10.95 -21.86 9.17
N GLN A 88 11.92 -21.37 9.94
CA GLN A 88 13.26 -21.07 9.42
C GLN A 88 14.10 -22.33 9.35
#